data_AF-A0A8B8P0P9-F1
#
_entry.id   AF-A0A8B8P0P9-F1
#
_cell.length_a   1.000
_cell.length_b   1.000
_cell.length_c   1.000
_cell.angle_alpha   90.00
_cell.angle_beta   90.00
_cell.angle_gamma   90.00
#
_symmetry.space_group_name_H-M   'P 1'
#
loop_
_entity.id
_entity.type
_entity.pdbx_description
1 polymer ?
#
loop_
_entity_poly.entity_id
_entity_poly.type
_entity_poly.pdbx_seq_one_letter_code
_entity_poly.pdbx_strand_id
1 'polypeptide(L)'
;MAKPCNRSPSPRLVVAALMAALVLLSPDGAPVAEAVTCSATQLSSCVPAMTSSAPPSALCCSKMREQRPCLCEYIRNPNLRQYLTSADGKRVMRVCGVPYPTC
;
A
#
# COMPACT_ATOMS: atom_id res chain seq x y z
N MET A 1 -30.14 12.95 -46.78
CA MET A 1 -29.11 11.92 -47.08
C MET A 1 -27.88 12.22 -46.24
N ALA A 2 -27.57 11.40 -45.22
CA ALA A 2 -26.28 11.39 -44.53
C ALA A 2 -26.00 9.94 -44.09
N LYS A 3 -24.84 9.43 -44.48
CA LYS A 3 -24.44 8.02 -44.50
C LYS A 3 -23.96 7.60 -43.09
N PRO A 4 -24.36 6.43 -42.55
CA PRO A 4 -23.77 5.93 -41.32
C PRO A 4 -22.31 5.56 -41.58
N CYS A 5 -21.38 6.30 -40.99
CA CYS A 5 -19.97 5.91 -40.97
C CYS A 5 -19.81 4.76 -39.97
N ASN A 6 -19.96 3.54 -40.49
CA ASN A 6 -19.47 2.32 -39.87
C ASN A 6 -17.94 2.46 -39.67
N ARG A 7 -17.51 2.93 -38.50
CA ARG A 7 -16.10 3.10 -38.17
C ARG A 7 -15.63 1.88 -37.38
N SER A 8 -15.20 0.87 -38.15
CA SER A 8 -14.50 -0.32 -37.65
C SER A 8 -13.42 0.11 -36.63
N PRO A 9 -13.44 -0.39 -35.40
CA PRO A 9 -12.40 -0.07 -34.43
C PRO A 9 -11.10 -0.70 -34.90
N SER A 10 -10.14 0.14 -35.27
CA SER A 10 -8.80 -0.30 -35.66
C SER A 10 -8.18 -1.07 -34.48
N PRO A 11 -7.46 -2.19 -34.71
CA PRO A 11 -6.86 -2.97 -33.62
C PRO A 11 -5.89 -2.13 -32.78
N ARG A 12 -5.32 -1.07 -33.37
CA ARG A 12 -4.50 -0.06 -32.68
C ARG A 12 -5.29 0.76 -31.65
N LEU A 13 -6.55 1.09 -31.90
CA LEU A 13 -7.42 1.77 -30.93
C LEU A 13 -7.81 0.82 -29.79
N VAL A 14 -8.04 -0.46 -30.11
CA VAL A 14 -8.36 -1.48 -29.10
C VAL A 14 -7.16 -1.70 -28.17
N VAL A 15 -5.94 -1.80 -28.72
CA VAL A 15 -4.70 -1.91 -27.94
C VAL A 15 -4.46 -0.64 -27.10
N ALA A 16 -4.65 0.55 -27.65
CA ALA A 16 -4.49 1.80 -26.91
C ALA A 16 -5.50 1.93 -25.75
N ALA A 17 -6.75 1.53 -25.96
CA ALA A 17 -7.79 1.53 -24.93
C ALA A 17 -7.51 0.48 -23.83
N LEU A 18 -7.00 -0.70 -24.19
CA LEU A 18 -6.59 -1.73 -23.23
C LEU A 18 -5.40 -1.28 -22.37
N MET A 19 -4.40 -0.64 -22.99
CA MET A 19 -3.24 -0.10 -22.26
C MET A 19 -3.66 1.06 -21.34
N ALA A 20 -4.57 1.93 -21.78
CA ALA A 20 -5.10 3.01 -20.93
C ALA A 20 -5.92 2.46 -19.75
N ALA A 21 -6.71 1.40 -19.96
CA ALA A 21 -7.48 0.76 -18.90
C ALA A 21 -6.57 0.06 -17.87
N LEU A 22 -5.47 -0.56 -18.31
CA LEU A 22 -4.46 -1.15 -17.42
C LEU A 22 -3.70 -0.11 -16.59
N VAL A 23 -3.40 1.06 -17.18
CA VAL A 23 -2.76 2.17 -16.48
C VAL A 23 -3.71 2.81 -15.45
N LEU A 24 -5.00 2.93 -15.76
CA LEU A 24 -6.00 3.48 -14.83
C LEU A 24 -6.39 2.52 -13.69
N LEU A 25 -6.11 1.22 -13.83
CA LEU A 25 -6.28 0.22 -12.77
C LEU A 25 -5.01 0.02 -11.93
N SER A 26 -3.96 0.79 -12.19
CA SER A 26 -2.75 0.76 -11.37
C SER A 26 -3.04 1.49 -10.07
N PRO A 27 -2.92 0.85 -8.88
CA PRO A 27 -2.95 1.58 -7.63
C PRO A 27 -1.81 2.61 -7.66
N ASP A 28 -2.17 3.89 -7.52
CA ASP A 28 -1.23 4.99 -7.31
C ASP A 28 -0.43 4.70 -6.03
N GLY A 29 0.77 4.14 -6.16
CA GLY A 29 1.54 3.74 -4.99
C GLY A 29 2.76 2.88 -5.24
N ALA A 30 3.86 3.55 -5.58
CA ALA A 30 5.26 3.15 -5.35
C ALA A 30 5.94 2.19 -6.35
N PRO A 31 7.23 2.46 -6.66
CA PRO A 31 8.03 1.66 -7.59
C PRO A 31 8.24 0.24 -7.05
N VAL A 32 8.06 -0.73 -7.95
CA VAL A 32 8.42 -2.14 -7.79
C VAL A 32 9.87 -2.26 -7.32
N ALA A 33 10.04 -2.74 -6.08
CA ALA A 33 11.26 -3.34 -5.58
C ALA A 33 10.84 -4.44 -4.60
N GLU A 34 10.92 -5.70 -5.06
CA GLU A 34 10.50 -6.93 -4.37
C GLU A 34 9.02 -6.95 -3.96
N ALA A 35 8.23 -7.89 -4.49
CA ALA A 35 6.80 -7.99 -4.20
C ALA A 35 6.52 -8.42 -2.75
N VAL A 36 6.81 -7.56 -1.77
CA VAL A 36 6.19 -7.63 -0.45
C VAL A 36 4.72 -7.33 -0.67
N THR A 37 3.88 -8.33 -0.48
CA THR A 37 2.44 -8.15 -0.52
C THR A 37 2.05 -7.24 0.64
N CYS A 38 1.68 -5.99 0.33
CA CYS A 38 1.23 -5.02 1.32
C CYS A 38 -0.06 -5.51 1.97
N SER A 39 0.08 -6.25 3.06
CA SER A 39 -1.04 -6.81 3.80
C SER A 39 -0.93 -6.47 5.28
N ALA A 40 -1.90 -5.69 5.78
CA ALA A 40 -1.94 -5.28 7.18
C ALA A 40 -2.03 -6.48 8.15
N THR A 41 -2.51 -7.65 7.69
CA THR A 41 -2.54 -8.87 8.52
C THR A 41 -1.15 -9.38 8.88
N GLN A 42 -0.11 -9.05 8.10
CA GLN A 42 1.28 -9.36 8.45
C GLN A 42 1.77 -8.57 9.67
N LEU A 43 1.11 -7.45 10.03
CA LEU A 43 1.37 -6.67 11.25
C LEU A 43 0.54 -7.13 12.45
N SER A 44 -0.23 -8.22 12.35
CA SER A 44 -1.05 -8.75 13.47
C SER A 44 -0.24 -8.99 14.75
N SER A 45 0.99 -9.46 14.62
CA SER A 45 1.92 -9.64 15.75
C SER A 45 2.31 -8.33 16.45
N CYS A 46 2.09 -7.16 15.83
CA CYS A 46 2.34 -5.84 16.40
C CYS A 46 1.13 -5.25 17.14
N VAL A 47 -0.07 -5.80 16.95
CA VAL A 47 -1.31 -5.29 17.57
C VAL A 47 -1.17 -5.09 19.09
N PRO A 48 -0.72 -6.06 19.90
CA PRO A 48 -0.60 -5.85 21.35
C PRO A 48 0.37 -4.72 21.72
N ALA A 49 1.43 -4.53 20.93
CA ALA A 49 2.41 -3.45 21.15
C ALA A 49 1.86 -2.08 20.73
N MET A 50 0.96 -2.03 19.75
CA MET A 50 0.29 -0.82 19.28
C MET A 50 -0.92 -0.42 20.13
N THR A 51 -1.60 -1.36 20.80
CA THR A 51 -2.84 -1.09 21.56
C THR A 51 -2.65 -1.04 23.07
N SER A 52 -1.67 -1.77 23.62
CA SER A 52 -1.49 -1.92 25.08
C SER A 52 -0.13 -1.42 25.57
N SER A 53 0.58 -0.63 24.77
CA SER A 53 1.95 -0.16 25.06
C SER A 53 2.97 -1.26 25.40
N ALA A 54 2.66 -2.53 25.09
CA ALA A 54 3.55 -3.65 25.31
C ALA A 54 4.83 -3.52 24.47
N PRO A 55 5.95 -4.15 24.88
CA PRO A 55 7.13 -4.23 24.04
C PRO A 55 6.82 -5.03 22.77
N PRO A 56 7.30 -4.60 21.58
CA PRO A 56 7.09 -5.35 20.35
C PRO A 56 7.92 -6.63 20.33
N SER A 57 7.31 -7.73 19.90
CA SER A 57 8.00 -9.00 19.69
C SER A 57 8.99 -8.93 18.51
N ALA A 58 9.99 -9.82 18.49
CA ALA A 58 10.94 -9.90 17.37
C ALA A 58 10.24 -10.12 16.01
N LEU A 59 9.18 -10.92 15.98
CA LEU A 59 8.36 -11.16 14.79
C LEU A 59 7.68 -9.86 14.30
N CYS A 60 7.13 -9.06 15.22
CA CYS A 60 6.54 -7.77 14.90
C CYS A 60 7.58 -6.87 14.22
N CYS A 61 8.77 -6.75 14.81
CA CYS A 61 9.81 -5.91 14.23
C CYS A 61 10.35 -6.44 12.90
N SER A 62 10.40 -7.76 12.67
CA SER A 62 10.73 -8.33 11.35
C SER A 62 9.69 -7.89 10.31
N LYS A 63 8.42 -8.13 10.60
CA LYS A 63 7.32 -7.85 9.67
C LYS A 63 7.15 -6.36 9.40
N MET A 64 7.34 -5.52 10.40
CA MET A 64 7.30 -4.06 10.22
C MET A 64 8.45 -3.55 9.35
N ARG A 65 9.64 -4.17 9.44
CA ARG A 65 10.80 -3.85 8.57
C ARG A 65 10.57 -4.33 7.13
N GLU A 66 10.01 -5.52 6.96
CA GLU A 66 9.63 -6.05 5.64
C GLU A 66 8.58 -5.16 4.96
N GLN A 67 7.59 -4.67 5.70
CA GLN A 67 6.49 -3.86 5.16
C GLN A 67 6.77 -2.35 5.11
N ARG A 68 8.03 -1.93 5.28
CA ARG A 68 8.41 -0.52 5.16
C ARG A 68 7.90 0.19 3.90
N PRO A 69 7.99 -0.38 2.68
CA PRO A 69 7.48 0.29 1.49
C PRO A 69 5.95 0.50 1.53
N CYS A 70 5.22 -0.31 2.29
CA CYS A 70 3.76 -0.28 2.39
C CYS A 70 3.23 0.70 3.48
N LEU A 71 4.10 1.24 4.34
CA LEU A 71 3.65 2.03 5.48
C LEU A 71 2.91 3.31 5.08
N CYS A 72 3.28 3.93 3.96
CA CYS A 72 2.56 5.09 3.44
C CYS A 72 1.12 4.76 3.04
N GLU A 73 0.92 3.64 2.35
CA GLU A 73 -0.41 3.14 1.99
C GLU A 73 -1.27 2.90 3.24
N TYR A 74 -0.68 2.33 4.29
CA TYR A 74 -1.39 2.12 5.56
C TYR A 74 -1.71 3.43 6.29
N ILE A 75 -0.84 4.45 6.21
CA ILE A 75 -1.10 5.77 6.79
C ILE A 75 -2.20 6.50 6.00
N ARG A 76 -2.28 6.30 4.68
CA ARG A 76 -3.33 6.87 3.83
C ARG A 76 -4.70 6.22 4.07
N ASN A 77 -4.72 4.93 4.43
CA ASN A 77 -5.97 4.24 4.76
C ASN A 77 -6.52 4.68 6.12
N PRO A 78 -7.71 5.32 6.21
CA PRO A 78 -8.24 5.84 7.47
C PRO A 78 -8.47 4.78 8.54
N ASN A 79 -8.74 3.53 8.15
CA ASN A 79 -8.94 2.43 9.10
C ASN A 79 -7.65 2.02 9.81
N LEU A 80 -6.52 2.14 9.12
CA LEU A 80 -5.20 1.71 9.59
C LEU A 80 -4.37 2.87 10.16
N ARG A 81 -4.58 4.08 9.64
CA ARG A 81 -3.87 5.30 9.99
C ARG A 81 -3.73 5.48 11.49
N GLN A 82 -4.84 5.34 12.23
CA GLN A 82 -4.87 5.53 13.68
C GLN A 82 -3.83 4.70 14.43
N TYR A 83 -3.53 3.48 13.97
CA TYR A 83 -2.57 2.58 14.62
C TYR A 83 -1.12 2.97 14.35
N LEU A 84 -0.83 3.59 13.19
CA LEU A 84 0.51 4.01 12.82
C LEU A 84 0.82 5.46 13.25
N THR A 85 -0.20 6.31 13.33
CA THR A 85 -0.05 7.71 13.73
C THR A 85 -0.13 7.94 15.25
N SER A 86 -0.63 6.97 16.01
CA SER A 86 -0.71 7.02 17.48
C SER A 86 0.68 7.08 18.12
N ALA A 87 0.73 7.48 19.40
CA ALA A 87 1.98 7.50 20.16
C ALA A 87 2.62 6.10 20.24
N ASP A 88 1.81 5.07 20.49
CA ASP A 88 2.27 3.68 20.52
C ASP A 88 2.71 3.16 19.16
N GLY A 89 2.00 3.48 18.08
CA GLY A 89 2.42 3.13 16.72
C GLY A 89 3.80 3.67 16.38
N LYS A 90 4.00 4.97 16.60
CA LYS A 90 5.29 5.65 16.38
C LYS A 90 6.39 5.10 17.28
N ARG A 91 6.06 4.75 18.54
CA ARG A 91 6.98 4.12 19.49
C ARG A 91 7.42 2.74 18.98
N VAL A 92 6.49 1.90 18.52
CA VAL A 92 6.80 0.57 17.97
C VAL A 92 7.72 0.69 16.75
N MET A 93 7.43 1.60 15.83
CA MET A 93 8.29 1.85 14.66
C MET A 93 9.71 2.24 15.08
N ARG A 94 9.83 3.14 16.07
CA ARG A 94 11.13 3.55 16.62
C ARG A 94 11.89 2.39 17.27
N VAL A 95 11.23 1.61 18.12
CA VAL A 95 11.84 0.45 18.81
C VAL A 95 12.29 -0.61 17.80
N CYS A 96 11.52 -0.82 16.73
CA CYS A 96 11.86 -1.76 15.67
C CYS A 96 12.88 -1.22 14.63
N GLY A 97 13.40 0.00 14.80
CA GLY A 97 14.36 0.61 13.88
C GLY A 97 13.76 1.02 12.54
N VAL A 98 12.46 1.29 12.49
CA VAL A 98 11.72 1.65 11.29
C VAL A 98 11.43 3.15 11.27
N PRO A 99 12.03 3.86 10.31
CA PRO A 99 11.55 5.09 9.71
C PRO A 99 10.07 5.40 9.91
N TYR A 100 9.67 6.45 10.62
CA TYR A 100 8.34 6.98 10.33
C TYR A 100 8.40 7.60 8.92
N PRO A 101 7.60 7.11 7.96
CA PRO A 101 7.75 7.52 6.57
C PRO A 101 7.21 8.93 6.35
N THR A 102 7.82 9.65 5.41
CA THR A 102 7.26 10.88 4.88
C THR A 102 6.45 10.50 3.64
N CYS A 103 5.15 10.69 3.74
CA CYS A 103 4.14 10.46 2.72
C CYS A 103 3.32 11.75 2.59
#